data_AF-A0AB33A676-F1
#
_entry.id   AF-A0AB33A676-F1
#
_cell.length_a   1.000
_cell.length_b   1.000
_cell.length_c   1.000
_cell.angle_alpha   90.00
_cell.angle_beta   90.00
_cell.angle_gamma   90.00
#
_symmetry.space_group_name_H-M   'P 1'
#
loop_
_entity.id
_entity.type
_entity.pdbx_description
1 polymer ?
#
loop_
_entity_poly.entity_id
_entity_poly.type
_entity_poly.pdbx_seq_one_letter_code
_entity_poly.pdbx_strand_id
1 'polypeptide(L)'
;MKLVSLITAPLKISLAIADTGLAAASRAIGTGREILAALPDGRPADGRGDAPGAGLVSAVESLFGMAGRKSPLRSAMKVAELMEEDKPLGRALRPGGPVERIMAPGGLADRLTEPGGVLDRVFAKDGPVDRLTSPDGAVDRALAPGGLVDQLLAEDGILERLMREEGALDKFTATDGPLQQLADLSEVLTKAAPSIDALTPTVELLTDTVSALSSVMSPLGGFLPRRRPARPSGAPRPVRSERVIEGER
;
A
#
# COMPACT_ATOMS: atom_id res chain seq x y z
N MET A 1 -3.40 -30.47 -16.46
CA MET A 1 -4.59 -29.68 -16.07
C MET A 1 -5.02 -30.07 -14.66
N LYS A 2 -4.72 -29.25 -13.63
CA LYS A 2 -5.41 -29.21 -12.29
C LYS A 2 -4.67 -28.46 -11.16
N LEU A 3 -3.49 -27.84 -11.36
CA LEU A 3 -2.83 -27.05 -10.28
C LEU A 3 -3.13 -25.53 -10.29
N VAL A 4 -3.45 -24.94 -11.45
CA VAL A 4 -3.75 -23.50 -11.56
C VAL A 4 -5.12 -23.13 -10.97
N SER A 5 -6.03 -24.11 -10.85
CA SER A 5 -7.37 -23.92 -10.28
C SER A 5 -7.38 -23.78 -8.76
N LEU A 6 -6.27 -24.05 -8.07
CA LEU A 6 -6.19 -24.00 -6.61
C LEU A 6 -5.62 -22.68 -6.08
N ILE A 7 -4.84 -21.95 -6.91
CA ILE A 7 -4.22 -20.67 -6.56
C ILE A 7 -5.14 -19.48 -6.92
N THR A 8 -6.00 -19.62 -7.93
CA THR A 8 -6.89 -18.54 -8.42
C THR A 8 -8.30 -18.55 -7.80
N ALA A 9 -8.58 -19.48 -6.88
CA ALA A 9 -9.89 -19.62 -6.24
C ALA A 9 -10.36 -18.40 -5.42
N PRO A 10 -9.49 -17.60 -4.76
CA PRO A 10 -9.94 -16.41 -4.02
C PRO A 10 -10.28 -15.22 -4.93
N LEU A 11 -9.55 -15.05 -6.04
CA LEU A 11 -9.67 -13.91 -6.96
C LEU A 11 -10.94 -13.93 -7.82
N LYS A 12 -11.46 -15.12 -8.13
CA LYS A 12 -12.71 -15.26 -8.89
C LYS A 12 -13.97 -14.95 -8.07
N ILE A 13 -13.84 -14.92 -6.74
CA ILE A 13 -14.94 -14.59 -5.83
C ILE A 13 -15.11 -13.07 -5.71
N SER A 14 -14.03 -12.27 -5.86
CA SER A 14 -14.09 -10.81 -5.84
C SER A 14 -14.51 -10.18 -7.16
N LEU A 15 -14.18 -10.80 -8.30
CA LEU A 15 -14.50 -10.24 -9.63
C LEU A 15 -15.99 -10.37 -10.01
N ALA A 16 -16.66 -11.45 -9.60
CA ALA A 16 -18.11 -11.62 -9.87
C ALA A 16 -19.02 -10.64 -9.08
N ILE A 17 -18.47 -9.99 -8.05
CA ILE A 17 -19.18 -8.98 -7.24
C ILE A 17 -19.11 -7.59 -7.91
N ALA A 18 -18.10 -7.33 -8.75
CA ALA A 18 -17.93 -6.03 -9.43
C ALA A 18 -18.90 -5.86 -10.62
N ASP A 19 -19.12 -6.91 -11.43
CA ASP A 19 -19.97 -6.83 -12.63
C ASP A 19 -21.46 -6.59 -12.30
N THR A 20 -21.93 -7.06 -11.13
CA THR A 20 -23.32 -6.90 -10.70
C THR A 20 -23.61 -5.52 -10.11
N GLY A 21 -22.62 -4.88 -9.48
CA GLY A 21 -22.73 -3.50 -8.98
C GLY A 21 -22.78 -2.46 -10.09
N LEU A 22 -21.98 -2.65 -11.14
CA LEU A 22 -21.90 -1.71 -12.27
C LEU A 22 -23.17 -1.75 -13.16
N ALA A 23 -23.78 -2.93 -13.30
CA ALA A 23 -25.06 -3.09 -14.01
C ALA A 23 -26.24 -2.44 -13.26
N ALA A 24 -26.22 -2.45 -11.92
CA ALA A 24 -27.23 -1.77 -11.10
C ALA A 24 -27.05 -0.24 -11.13
N ALA A 25 -25.80 0.24 -11.07
CA ALA A 25 -25.47 1.66 -11.11
C ALA A 25 -25.80 2.30 -12.48
N SER A 26 -25.47 1.64 -13.58
CA SER A 26 -25.80 2.13 -14.94
C SER A 26 -27.32 2.25 -15.18
N ARG A 27 -28.12 1.35 -14.58
CA ARG A 27 -29.59 1.36 -14.69
C ARG A 27 -30.24 2.45 -13.83
N ALA A 28 -29.64 2.80 -12.70
CA ALA A 28 -30.05 3.96 -11.88
C ALA A 28 -29.74 5.30 -12.58
N ILE A 29 -28.62 5.39 -13.30
CA ILE A 29 -28.24 6.60 -14.05
C ILE A 29 -29.13 6.78 -15.29
N GLY A 30 -29.51 5.68 -15.97
CA GLY A 30 -30.43 5.72 -17.10
C GLY A 30 -31.83 6.25 -16.73
N THR A 31 -32.39 5.80 -15.60
CA THR A 31 -33.71 6.23 -15.11
C THR A 31 -33.70 7.67 -14.57
N GLY A 32 -32.61 8.12 -13.95
CA GLY A 32 -32.43 9.52 -13.57
C GLY A 32 -32.44 10.47 -14.78
N ARG A 33 -31.84 10.04 -15.90
CA ARG A 33 -31.79 10.84 -17.14
C ARG A 33 -33.16 10.96 -17.84
N GLU A 34 -34.03 9.97 -17.67
CA GLU A 34 -35.40 9.95 -18.20
C GLU A 34 -36.34 10.86 -17.38
N ILE A 35 -36.16 10.91 -16.05
CA ILE A 35 -36.89 11.80 -15.14
C ILE A 35 -36.46 13.27 -15.32
N LEU A 36 -35.18 13.52 -15.58
CA LEU A 36 -34.66 14.86 -15.91
C LEU A 36 -35.09 15.36 -17.30
N ALA A 37 -35.51 14.48 -18.20
CA ALA A 37 -36.07 14.83 -19.51
C ALA A 37 -37.58 15.12 -19.48
N ALA A 38 -38.27 14.77 -18.39
CA ALA A 38 -39.71 14.91 -18.24
C ALA A 38 -40.07 16.05 -17.27
N LEU A 39 -39.74 17.29 -17.65
CA LEU A 39 -40.43 18.48 -17.12
C LEU A 39 -40.74 19.42 -18.30
N PRO A 40 -41.93 19.25 -18.90
CA PRO A 40 -42.88 20.35 -18.83
C PRO A 40 -44.30 19.87 -18.49
N ASP A 41 -45.04 20.78 -17.86
CA ASP A 41 -46.47 20.74 -17.54
C ASP A 41 -46.89 20.01 -16.26
N GLY A 42 -46.90 20.80 -15.19
CA GLY A 42 -47.39 20.44 -13.87
C GLY A 42 -48.90 20.19 -13.83
N ARG A 43 -49.28 18.91 -13.74
CA ARG A 43 -50.58 18.48 -13.18
C ARG A 43 -50.39 17.31 -12.22
N PRO A 44 -51.19 17.23 -11.14
CA PRO A 44 -51.12 16.14 -10.19
C PRO A 44 -51.78 14.88 -10.79
N ALA A 45 -51.05 13.77 -10.80
CA ALA A 45 -51.58 12.46 -11.16
C ALA A 45 -51.83 11.64 -9.88
N ASP A 46 -53.09 11.24 -9.72
CA ASP A 46 -53.61 10.41 -8.64
C ASP A 46 -52.91 9.04 -8.55
N GLY A 47 -52.45 8.72 -7.34
CA GLY A 47 -52.93 7.54 -6.64
C GLY A 47 -52.68 6.14 -7.22
N ARG A 48 -51.43 5.76 -7.50
CA ARG A 48 -50.87 4.43 -7.20
C ARG A 48 -49.35 4.50 -7.27
N GLY A 49 -48.74 4.78 -6.13
CA GLY A 49 -47.30 4.97 -6.00
C GLY A 49 -46.55 3.65 -6.10
N ASP A 50 -46.06 3.33 -7.29
CA ASP A 50 -44.93 2.43 -7.47
C ASP A 50 -43.67 3.22 -7.10
N ALA A 51 -43.30 3.14 -5.82
CA ALA A 51 -42.14 3.83 -5.29
C ALA A 51 -40.85 3.31 -5.95
N PRO A 52 -39.91 4.19 -6.37
CA PRO A 52 -38.64 3.82 -6.99
C PRO A 52 -37.65 3.05 -6.09
N GLY A 53 -38.08 2.59 -4.91
CA GLY A 53 -37.31 1.75 -3.99
C GLY A 53 -37.59 0.25 -4.11
N ALA A 54 -38.69 -0.16 -4.74
CA ALA A 54 -39.09 -1.58 -4.78
C ALA A 54 -38.12 -2.45 -5.60
N GLY A 55 -37.52 -1.90 -6.66
CA GLY A 55 -36.52 -2.60 -7.48
C GLY A 55 -35.21 -2.84 -6.73
N LEU A 56 -34.74 -1.86 -5.95
CA LEU A 56 -33.56 -2.00 -5.11
C LEU A 56 -33.81 -2.99 -3.96
N VAL A 57 -34.99 -2.94 -3.33
CA VAL A 57 -35.38 -3.90 -2.30
C VAL A 57 -35.44 -5.31 -2.87
N SER A 58 -36.03 -5.52 -4.06
CA SER A 58 -36.07 -6.84 -4.72
C SER A 58 -34.70 -7.31 -5.24
N ALA A 59 -33.81 -6.38 -5.62
CA ALA A 59 -32.45 -6.67 -6.03
C ALA A 59 -31.58 -7.03 -4.83
N VAL A 60 -31.76 -6.34 -3.70
CA VAL A 60 -31.17 -6.67 -2.40
C VAL A 60 -31.73 -8.00 -1.88
N GLU A 61 -33.03 -8.28 -2.05
CA GLU A 61 -33.66 -9.57 -1.72
C GLU A 61 -33.14 -10.70 -2.61
N SER A 62 -32.91 -10.45 -3.91
CA SER A 62 -32.28 -11.41 -4.82
C SER A 62 -30.79 -11.61 -4.53
N LEU A 63 -30.08 -10.57 -4.10
CA LEU A 63 -28.67 -10.65 -3.69
C LEU A 63 -28.52 -11.39 -2.36
N PHE A 64 -29.42 -11.14 -1.40
CA PHE A 64 -29.56 -11.92 -0.17
C PHE A 64 -30.01 -13.36 -0.47
N GLY A 65 -30.87 -13.57 -1.46
CA GLY A 65 -31.35 -14.86 -1.93
C GLY A 65 -30.27 -15.69 -2.64
N MET A 66 -29.30 -15.05 -3.31
CA MET A 66 -28.15 -15.71 -3.93
C MET A 66 -26.98 -15.94 -2.95
N ALA A 67 -26.78 -15.05 -1.97
CA ALA A 67 -25.82 -15.24 -0.87
C ALA A 67 -26.34 -16.21 0.22
N GLY A 68 -27.64 -16.46 0.27
CA GLY A 68 -28.36 -17.25 1.28
C GLY A 68 -28.19 -18.77 1.24
N ARG A 69 -27.16 -19.30 0.55
CA ARG A 69 -26.81 -20.73 0.61
C ARG A 69 -25.41 -21.04 1.13
N LYS A 70 -24.70 -20.06 1.68
CA LYS A 70 -23.63 -20.38 2.63
C LYS A 70 -24.28 -20.57 3.98
N SER A 71 -24.58 -21.85 4.28
CA SER A 71 -25.23 -22.29 5.52
C SER A 71 -24.76 -21.44 6.71
N PRO A 72 -25.67 -20.73 7.42
CA PRO A 72 -25.31 -19.92 8.59
C PRO A 72 -24.61 -20.76 9.66
N LEU A 73 -24.87 -22.07 9.65
CA LEU A 73 -24.18 -23.06 10.48
C LEU A 73 -22.69 -23.11 10.18
N ARG A 74 -22.28 -22.97 8.92
CA ARG A 74 -20.85 -23.00 8.52
C ARG A 74 -20.13 -21.72 8.91
N SER A 75 -20.81 -20.57 8.82
CA SER A 75 -20.27 -19.30 9.33
C SER A 75 -20.16 -19.33 10.86
N ALA A 76 -21.17 -19.86 11.55
CA ALA A 76 -21.13 -20.06 13.00
C ALA A 76 -20.01 -21.02 13.41
N MET A 77 -19.84 -22.14 12.68
CA MET A 77 -18.72 -23.06 12.90
C MET A 77 -17.37 -22.39 12.65
N LYS A 78 -17.25 -21.50 11.65
CA LYS A 78 -16.00 -20.80 11.39
C LYS A 78 -15.67 -19.77 12.46
N VAL A 79 -16.67 -19.06 12.98
CA VAL A 79 -16.51 -18.16 14.12
C VAL A 79 -16.11 -18.96 15.37
N ALA A 80 -16.80 -20.06 15.66
CA ALA A 80 -16.47 -20.94 16.78
C ALA A 80 -15.03 -21.48 16.66
N GLU A 81 -14.63 -21.89 15.46
CA GLU A 81 -13.26 -22.33 15.17
C GLU A 81 -12.24 -21.22 15.45
N LEU A 82 -12.52 -19.96 15.10
CA LEU A 82 -11.61 -18.84 15.37
C LEU A 82 -11.57 -18.43 16.85
N MET A 83 -12.66 -18.68 17.59
CA MET A 83 -12.76 -18.41 19.02
C MET A 83 -12.05 -19.45 19.90
N GLU A 84 -11.53 -20.55 19.33
CA GLU A 84 -10.67 -21.49 20.03
C GLU A 84 -9.45 -20.78 20.65
N GLU A 85 -9.11 -21.12 21.90
CA GLU A 85 -8.11 -20.41 22.72
C GLU A 85 -6.71 -20.31 22.08
N ASP A 86 -6.33 -21.32 21.30
CA ASP A 86 -5.03 -21.39 20.63
C ASP A 86 -4.98 -20.57 19.33
N LYS A 87 -6.14 -20.18 18.79
CA LYS A 87 -6.25 -19.38 17.56
C LYS A 87 -6.10 -17.90 17.85
N PRO A 88 -5.81 -17.08 16.82
CA PRO A 88 -5.50 -15.67 17.01
C PRO A 88 -6.61 -14.89 17.73
N LEU A 89 -7.89 -15.15 17.40
CA LEU A 89 -9.01 -14.48 18.07
C LEU A 89 -9.20 -14.99 19.50
N GLY A 90 -9.16 -16.30 19.74
CA GLY A 90 -9.22 -16.84 21.11
C GLY A 90 -8.10 -16.31 22.00
N ARG A 91 -6.85 -16.24 21.51
CA ARG A 91 -5.72 -15.66 22.24
C ARG A 91 -5.87 -14.16 22.49
N ALA A 92 -6.44 -13.44 21.52
CA ALA A 92 -6.65 -12.00 21.60
C ALA A 92 -7.74 -11.62 22.62
N LEU A 93 -8.78 -12.46 22.72
CA LEU A 93 -9.97 -12.28 23.56
C LEU A 93 -9.87 -12.95 24.94
N ARG A 94 -8.88 -13.81 25.17
CA ARG A 94 -8.62 -14.43 26.47
C ARG A 94 -8.41 -13.37 27.57
N PRO A 95 -8.77 -13.65 28.83
CA PRO A 95 -8.48 -12.76 29.96
C PRO A 95 -7.01 -12.30 30.01
N GLY A 96 -6.80 -10.99 30.14
CA GLY A 96 -5.49 -10.33 30.08
C GLY A 96 -4.91 -10.19 28.66
N GLY A 97 -5.70 -10.56 27.64
CA GLY A 97 -5.31 -10.53 26.23
C GLY A 97 -5.16 -9.11 25.68
N PRO A 98 -4.52 -8.94 24.50
CA PRO A 98 -4.35 -7.64 23.86
C PRO A 98 -5.66 -6.85 23.67
N VAL A 99 -6.77 -7.52 23.34
CA VAL A 99 -8.06 -6.85 23.14
C VAL A 99 -8.58 -6.30 24.44
N GLU A 100 -8.54 -7.10 25.51
CA GLU A 100 -8.96 -6.65 26.84
C GLU A 100 -8.10 -5.49 27.33
N ARG A 101 -6.78 -5.48 27.10
CA ARG A 101 -5.92 -4.33 27.47
C ARG A 101 -6.21 -3.06 26.67
N ILE A 102 -6.61 -3.19 25.41
CA ILE A 102 -6.99 -2.05 24.57
C ILE A 102 -8.33 -1.47 25.04
N MET A 103 -9.28 -2.35 25.36
CA MET A 103 -10.64 -2.02 25.82
C MET A 103 -10.77 -1.79 27.33
N ALA A 104 -9.72 -2.05 28.11
CA ALA A 104 -9.73 -1.86 29.54
C ALA A 104 -9.95 -0.38 29.87
N PRO A 105 -10.60 -0.06 30.99
CA PRO A 105 -10.77 1.32 31.44
C PRO A 105 -9.44 2.08 31.49
N GLY A 106 -9.38 3.23 30.80
CA GLY A 106 -8.16 4.04 30.66
C GLY A 106 -7.09 3.45 29.71
N GLY A 107 -7.46 2.40 28.97
CA GLY A 107 -6.67 1.74 27.93
C GLY A 107 -6.55 2.58 26.66
N LEU A 108 -6.00 1.96 25.60
CA LEU A 108 -5.76 2.67 24.34
C LEU A 108 -7.06 3.11 23.67
N ALA A 109 -8.10 2.27 23.65
CA ALA A 109 -9.38 2.63 23.06
C ALA A 109 -10.00 3.84 23.77
N ASP A 110 -10.01 3.84 25.10
CA ASP A 110 -10.50 4.95 25.91
C ASP A 110 -9.71 6.24 25.62
N ARG A 111 -8.37 6.22 25.61
CA ARG A 111 -7.57 7.44 25.31
C ARG A 111 -7.71 7.95 23.89
N LEU A 112 -8.01 7.06 22.94
CA LEU A 112 -8.26 7.47 21.56
C LEU A 112 -9.63 8.12 21.41
N THR A 113 -10.62 7.62 22.14
CA THR A 113 -12.05 8.00 22.05
C THR A 113 -12.51 8.99 23.12
N GLU A 114 -11.69 9.27 24.14
CA GLU A 114 -12.00 10.24 25.19
C GLU A 114 -12.20 11.64 24.58
N PRO A 115 -13.02 12.49 25.21
CA PRO A 115 -13.16 13.89 24.80
C PRO A 115 -11.80 14.60 24.75
N GLY A 116 -11.48 15.25 23.64
CA GLY A 116 -10.17 15.85 23.38
C GLY A 116 -9.06 14.86 22.98
N GLY A 117 -9.39 13.57 22.88
CA GLY A 117 -8.50 12.50 22.44
C GLY A 117 -8.03 12.64 20.99
N VAL A 118 -7.26 11.66 20.51
CA VAL A 118 -6.72 11.69 19.14
C VAL A 118 -7.83 11.60 18.11
N LEU A 119 -8.80 10.69 18.29
CA LEU A 119 -9.91 10.57 17.33
C LEU A 119 -10.78 11.82 17.36
N ASP A 120 -11.11 12.33 18.56
CA ASP A 120 -11.90 13.55 18.69
C ASP A 120 -11.25 14.73 17.95
N ARG A 121 -9.93 14.93 18.07
CA ARG A 121 -9.21 16.01 17.33
C ARG A 121 -9.09 15.75 15.83
N VAL A 122 -9.00 14.50 15.41
CA VAL A 122 -8.91 14.14 13.98
C VAL A 122 -10.24 14.38 13.28
N PHE A 123 -11.35 14.09 13.96
CA PHE A 123 -12.73 14.25 13.47
C PHE A 123 -13.40 15.56 13.91
N ALA A 124 -12.73 16.38 14.72
CA ALA A 124 -13.22 17.69 15.11
C ALA A 124 -13.44 18.58 13.89
N LYS A 125 -14.32 19.58 14.06
CA LYS A 125 -14.51 20.66 13.09
C LYS A 125 -13.18 21.37 12.83
N ASP A 126 -12.89 21.66 11.57
CA ASP A 126 -11.60 22.16 11.05
C ASP A 126 -10.42 21.19 11.27
N GLY A 127 -10.69 19.97 11.74
CA GLY A 127 -9.73 18.89 11.90
C GLY A 127 -9.21 18.37 10.56
N PRO A 128 -8.19 17.50 10.57
CA PRO A 128 -7.65 16.89 9.36
C PRO A 128 -8.72 16.21 8.50
N VAL A 129 -9.58 15.38 9.10
CA VAL A 129 -10.61 14.67 8.32
C VAL A 129 -11.65 15.64 7.80
N ASP A 130 -12.09 16.60 8.62
CA ASP A 130 -13.06 17.62 8.22
C ASP A 130 -12.53 18.44 7.03
N ARG A 131 -11.28 18.92 7.07
CA ARG A 131 -10.65 19.66 5.94
C ARG A 131 -10.41 18.80 4.69
N LEU A 132 -10.18 17.51 4.85
CA LEU A 132 -10.03 16.61 3.71
C LEU A 132 -11.37 16.34 3.02
N THR A 133 -12.45 16.24 3.80
CA THR A 133 -13.79 15.85 3.36
C THR A 133 -14.76 17.02 3.20
N SER A 134 -14.35 18.24 3.57
CA SER A 134 -15.11 19.45 3.36
C SER A 134 -15.33 19.71 1.87
N PRO A 135 -16.33 20.53 1.50
CA PRO A 135 -16.44 21.06 0.14
C PRO A 135 -15.11 21.67 -0.32
N ASP A 136 -14.70 21.39 -1.55
CA ASP A 136 -13.39 21.75 -2.13
C ASP A 136 -12.16 21.12 -1.42
N GLY A 137 -12.40 20.20 -0.48
CA GLY A 137 -11.39 19.41 0.20
C GLY A 137 -10.62 18.49 -0.75
N ALA A 138 -9.56 17.87 -0.26
CA ALA A 138 -8.74 16.99 -1.09
C ALA A 138 -9.52 15.76 -1.58
N VAL A 139 -10.38 15.18 -0.72
CA VAL A 139 -11.22 14.03 -1.05
C VAL A 139 -12.33 14.46 -2.00
N ASP A 140 -12.99 15.59 -1.73
CA ASP A 140 -14.05 16.14 -2.57
C ASP A 140 -13.53 16.43 -3.99
N ARG A 141 -12.39 17.12 -4.14
CA ARG A 141 -11.77 17.37 -5.45
C ARG A 141 -11.26 16.11 -6.16
N ALA A 142 -10.85 15.09 -5.41
CA ALA A 142 -10.43 13.82 -6.00
C ALA A 142 -11.63 13.04 -6.57
N LEU A 143 -12.80 13.13 -5.92
CA LEU A 143 -14.05 12.46 -6.30
C LEU A 143 -14.97 13.30 -7.20
N ALA A 144 -14.71 14.61 -7.32
CA ALA A 144 -15.45 15.50 -8.19
C ALA A 144 -15.35 15.04 -9.66
N PRO A 145 -16.34 15.37 -10.50
CA PRO A 145 -16.31 15.03 -11.92
C PRO A 145 -15.04 15.52 -12.61
N GLY A 146 -14.31 14.62 -13.28
CA GLY A 146 -13.02 14.89 -13.89
C GLY A 146 -11.84 15.00 -12.91
N GLY A 147 -12.07 14.69 -11.64
CA GLY A 147 -11.07 14.63 -10.58
C GLY A 147 -10.09 13.47 -10.74
N LEU A 148 -9.22 13.29 -9.73
CA LEU A 148 -8.17 12.25 -9.78
C LEU A 148 -8.75 10.84 -9.92
N VAL A 149 -9.84 10.54 -9.21
CA VAL A 149 -10.47 9.21 -9.25
C VAL A 149 -11.05 8.94 -10.63
N ASP A 150 -11.73 9.92 -11.22
CA ASP A 150 -12.24 9.82 -12.59
C ASP A 150 -11.09 9.64 -13.60
N GLN A 151 -9.98 10.37 -13.47
CA GLN A 151 -8.82 10.22 -14.36
C GLN A 151 -8.11 8.87 -14.23
N LEU A 152 -8.08 8.32 -13.00
CA LEU A 152 -7.52 7.00 -12.72
C LEU A 152 -8.38 5.90 -13.36
N LEU A 153 -9.71 6.04 -13.29
CA LEU A 153 -10.72 5.08 -13.76
C LEU A 153 -11.21 5.33 -15.19
N ALA A 154 -10.80 6.43 -15.83
CA ALA A 154 -11.18 6.76 -17.19
C ALA A 154 -10.76 5.66 -18.18
N GLU A 155 -11.42 5.64 -19.34
CA GLU A 155 -10.97 4.83 -20.47
C GLU A 155 -9.53 5.25 -20.85
N ASP A 156 -8.64 4.26 -20.99
CA ASP A 156 -7.19 4.46 -21.11
C ASP A 156 -6.51 5.18 -19.93
N GLY A 157 -7.19 5.25 -18.78
CA GLY A 157 -6.67 5.75 -17.52
C GLY A 157 -5.49 4.94 -16.98
N ILE A 158 -4.83 5.45 -15.94
CA ILE A 158 -3.64 4.80 -15.38
C ILE A 158 -3.99 3.40 -14.86
N LEU A 159 -5.14 3.24 -14.20
CA LEU A 159 -5.55 1.96 -13.63
C LEU A 159 -5.88 0.95 -14.72
N GLU A 160 -6.60 1.37 -15.76
CA GLU A 160 -6.91 0.54 -16.93
C GLU A 160 -5.63 0.10 -17.65
N ARG A 161 -4.69 1.02 -17.92
CA ARG A 161 -3.40 0.69 -18.55
C ARG A 161 -2.52 -0.22 -17.70
N LEU A 162 -2.64 -0.12 -16.38
CA LEU A 162 -1.91 -0.96 -15.44
C LEU A 162 -2.49 -2.38 -15.41
N MET A 163 -3.82 -2.52 -15.42
CA MET A 163 -4.56 -3.79 -15.32
C MET A 163 -4.85 -4.47 -16.66
N ARG A 164 -4.67 -3.77 -17.79
CA ARG A 164 -4.83 -4.34 -19.14
C ARG A 164 -3.96 -5.58 -19.30
N GLU A 165 -4.41 -6.50 -20.15
CA GLU A 165 -3.61 -7.62 -20.63
C GLU A 165 -2.31 -7.11 -21.30
N GLU A 166 -1.16 -7.69 -20.94
CA GLU A 166 0.17 -7.16 -21.25
C GLU A 166 0.48 -5.75 -20.71
N GLY A 167 -0.32 -5.28 -19.76
CA GLY A 167 -0.14 -4.04 -19.01
C GLY A 167 1.09 -4.08 -18.11
N ALA A 168 1.39 -2.97 -17.44
CA ALA A 168 2.56 -2.91 -16.57
C ALA A 168 2.45 -3.92 -15.41
N LEU A 169 1.27 -4.10 -14.81
CA LEU A 169 1.10 -5.05 -13.72
C LEU A 169 1.33 -6.48 -14.20
N ASP A 170 0.73 -6.84 -15.34
CA ASP A 170 0.89 -8.16 -15.95
C ASP A 170 2.36 -8.47 -16.25
N LYS A 171 3.11 -7.51 -16.83
CA LYS A 171 4.56 -7.65 -17.07
C LYS A 171 5.39 -7.79 -15.80
N PHE A 172 5.03 -7.07 -14.74
CA PHE A 172 5.71 -7.18 -13.46
C PHE A 172 5.43 -8.53 -12.76
N THR A 173 4.22 -9.05 -12.90
CA THR A 173 3.78 -10.32 -12.28
C THR A 173 3.92 -11.54 -13.19
N ALA A 174 4.35 -11.36 -14.43
CA ALA A 174 4.55 -12.45 -15.39
C ALA A 174 5.60 -13.44 -14.88
N THR A 175 5.49 -14.69 -15.35
CA THR A 175 6.54 -15.69 -15.20
C THR A 175 7.84 -15.15 -15.82
N ASP A 176 8.96 -15.27 -15.10
CA ASP A 176 10.25 -14.65 -15.44
C ASP A 176 10.26 -13.11 -15.46
N GLY A 177 9.20 -12.49 -14.92
CA GLY A 177 9.09 -11.05 -14.78
C GLY A 177 10.02 -10.48 -13.70
N PRO A 178 10.17 -9.14 -13.64
CA PRO A 178 11.09 -8.48 -12.70
C PRO A 178 10.81 -8.82 -11.23
N LEU A 179 9.54 -8.98 -10.84
CA LEU A 179 9.20 -9.33 -9.45
C LEU A 179 9.63 -10.76 -9.11
N GLN A 180 9.52 -11.69 -10.06
CA GLN A 180 10.00 -13.06 -9.87
C GLN A 180 11.53 -13.08 -9.79
N GLN A 181 12.24 -12.33 -10.63
CA GLN A 181 13.70 -12.22 -10.56
C GLN A 181 14.19 -11.67 -9.22
N LEU A 182 13.48 -10.68 -8.66
CA LEU A 182 13.79 -10.17 -7.32
C LEU A 182 13.50 -11.21 -6.23
N ALA A 183 12.42 -11.97 -6.35
CA ALA A 183 12.10 -13.05 -5.43
C ALA A 183 13.16 -14.16 -5.49
N ASP A 184 13.54 -14.60 -6.69
CA ASP A 184 14.58 -15.62 -6.91
C ASP A 184 15.94 -15.15 -6.40
N LEU A 185 16.30 -13.88 -6.63
CA LEU A 185 17.52 -13.30 -6.09
C LEU A 185 17.51 -13.27 -4.57
N SER A 186 16.37 -12.96 -3.95
CA SER A 186 16.24 -13.00 -2.49
C SER A 186 16.43 -14.42 -1.93
N GLU A 187 15.97 -15.44 -2.65
CA GLU A 187 16.16 -16.85 -2.30
C GLU A 187 17.63 -17.25 -2.44
N VAL A 188 18.28 -16.85 -3.54
CA VAL A 188 19.72 -17.08 -3.75
C VAL A 188 20.54 -16.39 -2.67
N LEU A 189 20.21 -15.15 -2.30
CA LEU A 189 20.90 -14.44 -1.21
C LEU A 189 20.68 -15.10 0.14
N THR A 190 19.46 -15.58 0.42
CA THR A 190 19.17 -16.33 1.64
C THR A 190 19.96 -17.64 1.70
N LYS A 191 20.13 -18.30 0.55
CA LYS A 191 20.89 -19.55 0.42
C LYS A 191 22.41 -19.33 0.42
N ALA A 192 22.87 -18.16 -0.02
CA ALA A 192 24.27 -17.76 -0.04
C ALA A 192 24.75 -17.18 1.30
N ALA A 193 23.84 -16.66 2.14
CA ALA A 193 24.20 -16.09 3.45
C ALA A 193 25.01 -17.04 4.35
N PRO A 194 24.68 -18.34 4.48
CA PRO A 194 25.50 -19.30 5.24
C PRO A 194 26.87 -19.57 4.60
N SER A 195 26.96 -19.50 3.27
CA SER A 195 28.22 -19.71 2.54
C SER A 195 29.18 -18.54 2.71
N ILE A 196 28.66 -17.31 2.84
CA ILE A 196 29.45 -16.12 3.17
C ILE A 196 29.96 -16.21 4.62
N ASP A 197 29.12 -16.66 5.55
CA ASP A 197 29.50 -16.83 6.96
C ASP A 197 30.59 -17.89 7.15
N ALA A 198 30.55 -18.97 6.36
CA ALA A 198 31.57 -20.01 6.35
C ALA A 198 32.93 -19.55 5.76
N LEU A 199 32.96 -18.45 5.00
CA LEU A 199 34.19 -17.89 4.43
C LEU A 199 34.91 -16.92 5.39
N THR A 200 34.22 -16.37 6.38
CA THR A 200 34.77 -15.49 7.43
C THR A 200 36.09 -16.02 8.03
N PRO A 201 36.19 -17.26 8.52
CA PRO A 201 37.44 -17.77 9.10
C PRO A 201 38.58 -17.90 8.08
N THR A 202 38.26 -18.10 6.80
CA THR A 202 39.27 -18.21 5.73
C THR A 202 39.85 -16.84 5.39
N VAL A 203 39.03 -15.80 5.43
CA VAL A 203 39.46 -14.41 5.22
C VAL A 203 40.32 -13.91 6.38
N GLU A 204 40.00 -14.29 7.62
CA GLU A 204 40.84 -13.98 8.79
C GLU A 204 42.22 -14.64 8.68
N LEU A 205 42.28 -15.94 8.31
CA LEU A 205 43.56 -16.64 8.09
C LEU A 205 44.38 -16.04 6.94
N LEU A 206 43.75 -15.61 5.85
CA LEU A 206 44.45 -14.90 4.77
C LEU A 206 44.96 -13.53 5.23
N THR A 207 44.19 -12.81 6.03
CA THR A 207 44.57 -11.49 6.56
C THR A 207 45.75 -11.61 7.53
N ASP A 208 45.76 -12.64 8.36
CA ASP A 208 46.85 -12.95 9.29
C ASP A 208 48.12 -13.38 8.58
N THR A 209 48.01 -14.24 7.57
CA THR A 209 49.16 -14.69 6.77
C THR A 209 49.75 -13.57 5.92
N VAL A 210 48.91 -12.70 5.33
CA VAL A 210 49.38 -11.51 4.62
C VAL A 210 50.02 -10.50 5.58
N SER A 211 49.47 -10.34 6.79
CA SER A 211 50.07 -9.49 7.83
C SER A 211 51.41 -10.05 8.31
N ALA A 212 51.52 -11.36 8.48
CA ALA A 212 52.77 -12.03 8.82
C ALA A 212 53.81 -11.90 7.68
N LEU A 213 53.39 -12.06 6.43
CA LEU A 213 54.25 -11.88 5.25
C LEU A 213 54.72 -10.41 5.12
N SER A 214 53.82 -9.45 5.35
CA SER A 214 54.13 -8.01 5.37
C SER A 214 55.06 -7.63 6.54
N SER A 215 54.92 -8.28 7.69
CA SER A 215 55.82 -8.11 8.84
C SER A 215 57.23 -8.62 8.53
N VAL A 216 57.36 -9.71 7.78
CA VAL A 216 58.65 -10.26 7.31
C VAL A 216 59.27 -9.43 6.18
N MET A 217 58.44 -8.77 5.36
CA MET A 217 58.90 -7.91 4.26
C MET A 217 59.17 -6.45 4.69
N SER A 218 58.61 -5.98 5.81
CA SER A 218 58.85 -4.63 6.34
C SER A 218 60.32 -4.30 6.64
N PRO A 219 61.16 -5.23 7.16
CA PRO A 219 62.60 -5.03 7.28
C PRO A 219 63.31 -4.87 5.93
N LEU A 220 62.81 -5.49 4.87
CA LEU A 220 63.42 -5.44 3.53
C LEU A 220 63.07 -4.14 2.78
N GLY A 221 61.91 -3.53 3.07
CA GLY A 221 61.52 -2.21 2.54
C GLY A 221 62.29 -1.02 3.14
N GLY A 222 63.01 -1.23 4.25
CA GLY A 222 63.83 -0.21 4.92
C GLY A 222 65.19 0.05 4.28
N PHE A 223 65.63 -0.78 3.32
CA PHE A 223 66.93 -0.66 2.65
C PHE A 223 66.92 0.23 1.40
N LEU A 224 65.78 0.82 1.04
CA LEU A 224 65.75 1.84 -0.01
C LEU A 224 66.23 3.19 0.55
N PRO A 225 67.28 3.82 -0.02
CA PRO A 225 67.75 5.11 0.44
C PRO A 225 66.63 6.14 0.27
N ARG A 226 66.07 6.61 1.38
CA ARG A 226 65.18 7.77 1.44
C ARG A 226 65.92 8.97 0.85
N ARG A 227 65.66 9.29 -0.42
CA ARG A 227 65.98 10.60 -0.97
C ARG A 227 65.20 11.62 -0.15
N ARG A 228 65.92 12.39 0.68
CA ARG A 228 65.40 13.59 1.35
C ARG A 228 64.68 14.46 0.31
N PRO A 229 63.38 14.74 0.45
CA PRO A 229 62.80 15.89 -0.22
C PRO A 229 63.42 17.12 0.43
N ALA A 230 64.24 17.87 -0.31
CA ALA A 230 64.57 19.23 0.05
C ALA A 230 63.26 20.00 0.17
N ARG A 231 63.02 20.64 1.32
CA ARG A 231 61.86 21.48 1.60
C ARG A 231 62.10 22.86 0.98
N PRO A 232 61.42 23.29 -0.09
CA PRO A 232 61.37 24.69 -0.44
C PRO A 232 60.26 25.31 0.42
N SER A 233 60.67 26.26 1.27
CA SER A 233 59.76 27.17 1.96
C SER A 233 58.94 27.96 0.93
N GLY A 234 57.64 27.70 0.84
CA GLY A 234 56.70 28.51 0.07
C GLY A 234 55.40 28.67 0.86
N ALA A 235 55.24 29.81 1.51
CA ALA A 235 54.01 30.17 2.21
C ALA A 235 52.85 30.40 1.21
N PRO A 236 51.60 30.02 1.53
CA PRO A 236 50.46 30.37 0.69
C PRO A 236 50.15 31.87 0.89
N ARG A 237 50.33 32.64 -0.19
CA ARG A 237 49.96 34.04 -0.28
C ARG A 237 48.44 34.11 -0.50
N PRO A 238 47.63 34.75 0.36
CA PRO A 238 46.21 34.92 0.09
C PRO A 238 46.03 35.86 -1.11
N VAL A 239 45.37 35.35 -2.15
CA VAL A 239 44.95 36.14 -3.32
C VAL A 239 43.78 37.02 -2.88
N ARG A 240 44.01 38.34 -2.82
CA ARG A 240 42.99 39.36 -2.61
C ARG A 240 42.26 39.54 -3.94
N SER A 241 41.04 39.01 -4.05
CA SER A 241 40.16 39.27 -5.20
C SER A 241 39.74 40.75 -5.18
N GLU A 242 40.33 41.53 -6.08
CA GLU A 242 39.90 42.89 -6.38
C GLU A 242 38.58 42.81 -7.16
N ARG A 243 37.50 43.33 -6.58
CA ARG A 243 36.23 43.52 -7.29
C ARG A 243 36.45 44.62 -8.32
N VAL A 244 36.53 44.24 -9.59
CA VAL A 244 36.29 45.17 -10.69
C VAL A 244 34.78 45.26 -10.87
N ILE A 245 34.18 46.31 -10.31
CA ILE A 245 32.86 46.78 -10.70
C ILE A 245 33.14 47.78 -11.83
N GLU A 246 33.16 47.29 -13.06
CA GLU A 246 33.24 48.17 -14.22
C GLU A 246 31.83 48.66 -14.52
N GLY A 247 31.70 49.98 -14.49
CA GLY A 247 30.45 50.71 -14.56
C GLY A 247 29.84 50.67 -15.95
N GLU A 248 28.55 50.37 -15.96
CA GLU A 248 27.63 50.63 -17.04
C GLU A 248 27.43 52.15 -17.17
N ARG A 249 27.90 52.73 -18.28
CA ARG A 249 27.36 53.95 -18.91
C ARG A 249 27.67 53.96 -20.40
#